data_AF-A0A1T4JIA6-F1
#
_entry.id   AF-A0A1T4JIA6-F1
#
_cell.length_a   1.000
_cell.length_b   1.000
_cell.length_c   1.000
_cell.angle_alpha   90.00
_cell.angle_beta   90.00
_cell.angle_gamma   90.00
#
_symmetry.space_group_name_H-M   'P 1'
#
loop_
_entity.id
_entity.type
_entity.pdbx_description
1 polymer ?
#
loop_
_entity_poly.entity_id
_entity_poly.type
_entity_poly.pdbx_seq_one_letter_code
_entity_poly.pdbx_strand_id
1 'polypeptide(L)'
;MYLLDNLLIKNYYSVMALSEKVAILISEFIDEKTVRAVADFTTGTGNENADVDLIAQMFGYSGSFSASTNDDHNKLILSFKNNLKLLIQKTWVEKSDVALKEEILFKLDVLFKNPVDWKKSYTKFLEILANAVYLMFGQQTKSDDFAEYSLRIDPEFGIFWWYIKSLPLSAEWPEDKCRNAVLLGMYFLANY
;
A
#
# COMPACT_ATOMS: atom_id res chain seq x y z
N MET A 1 -11.48 -28.13 14.44
CA MET A 1 -11.30 -27.36 13.19
C MET A 1 -11.04 -25.88 13.52
N TYR A 2 -11.98 -25.15 14.14
CA TYR A 2 -11.80 -23.74 14.58
C TYR A 2 -10.53 -23.37 15.36
N LEU A 3 -9.98 -24.26 16.20
CA LEU A 3 -8.78 -23.99 16.99
C LEU A 3 -7.48 -24.00 16.16
N LEU A 4 -7.42 -24.78 15.08
CA LEU A 4 -6.26 -24.85 14.19
C LEU A 4 -6.23 -23.65 13.25
N ASP A 5 -7.39 -23.24 12.72
CA ASP A 5 -7.52 -22.07 11.86
C ASP A 5 -7.13 -20.79 12.60
N ASN A 6 -7.59 -20.60 13.85
CA ASN A 6 -7.19 -19.46 14.68
C ASN A 6 -5.70 -19.43 15.00
N LEU A 7 -5.03 -20.58 15.12
CA LEU A 7 -3.60 -20.65 15.39
C LEU A 7 -2.77 -20.31 14.14
N LEU A 8 -3.22 -20.75 12.97
CA LEU A 8 -2.60 -20.43 11.68
C LEU A 8 -2.75 -18.94 11.36
N ILE A 9 -3.97 -18.41 11.53
CA ILE A 9 -4.28 -16.97 11.46
C ILE A 9 -3.33 -16.21 12.38
N LYS A 10 -3.27 -16.56 13.67
CA LYS A 10 -2.42 -15.86 14.66
C LYS A 10 -0.93 -15.89 14.31
N ASN A 11 -0.42 -17.01 13.82
CA ASN A 11 0.97 -17.10 13.34
C ASN A 11 1.20 -16.19 12.13
N TYR A 12 0.24 -16.10 11.22
CA TYR A 12 0.33 -15.26 10.02
C TYR A 12 0.40 -13.76 10.34
N TYR A 13 -0.50 -13.30 11.21
CA TYR A 13 -0.51 -11.90 11.64
C TYR A 13 0.68 -11.54 12.54
N SER A 14 1.22 -12.51 13.29
CA SER A 14 2.46 -12.34 14.04
C SER A 14 3.68 -12.11 13.13
N VAL A 15 3.72 -12.73 11.95
CA VAL A 15 4.80 -12.53 10.97
C VAL A 15 4.75 -11.13 10.34
N MET A 16 3.55 -10.57 10.18
CA MET A 16 3.35 -9.20 9.69
C MET A 16 3.45 -8.11 10.77
N ALA A 17 3.79 -8.46 12.02
CA ALA A 17 3.81 -7.55 13.18
C ALA A 17 2.48 -6.77 13.38
N LEU A 18 1.34 -7.39 13.09
CA LEU A 18 0.02 -6.78 13.24
C LEU A 18 -0.54 -7.03 14.64
N SER A 19 -1.26 -6.05 15.19
CA SER A 19 -2.02 -6.28 16.41
C SER A 19 -3.15 -7.28 16.15
N GLU A 20 -3.46 -8.12 17.14
CA GLU A 20 -4.53 -9.13 17.06
C GLU A 20 -5.89 -8.50 16.70
N LYS A 21 -6.11 -7.24 17.11
CA LYS A 21 -7.32 -6.48 16.77
C LYS A 21 -7.40 -6.14 15.28
N VAL A 22 -6.31 -5.64 14.69
CA VAL A 22 -6.25 -5.30 13.27
C VAL A 22 -6.39 -6.55 12.41
N ALA A 23 -5.78 -7.66 12.84
CA ALA A 23 -5.93 -8.96 12.20
C ALA A 23 -7.38 -9.41 12.09
N ILE A 24 -8.12 -9.35 13.20
CA ILE A 24 -9.54 -9.71 13.25
C ILE A 24 -10.34 -8.79 12.32
N LEU A 25 -10.14 -7.47 12.38
CA LEU A 25 -10.86 -6.52 11.53
C LEU A 25 -10.59 -6.76 10.04
N ILE A 26 -9.33 -6.98 9.65
CA ILE A 26 -8.97 -7.29 8.25
C ILE A 26 -9.71 -8.53 7.75
N SER A 27 -9.84 -9.57 8.59
CA SER A 27 -10.54 -10.80 8.22
C SER A 27 -12.05 -10.64 7.99
N GLU A 28 -12.65 -9.53 8.44
CA GLU A 28 -14.05 -9.19 8.14
C GLU A 28 -14.23 -8.71 6.70
N PHE A 29 -13.18 -8.18 6.07
CA PHE A 29 -13.22 -7.60 4.73
C PHE A 29 -12.49 -8.41 3.67
N ILE A 30 -11.47 -9.17 4.07
CA ILE A 30 -10.56 -9.86 3.17
C ILE A 30 -10.51 -11.34 3.52
N ASP A 31 -10.64 -12.19 2.51
CA ASP A 31 -10.55 -13.63 2.68
C ASP A 31 -9.12 -14.08 3.07
N GLU A 32 -9.04 -15.25 3.71
CA GLU A 32 -7.78 -15.75 4.25
C GLU A 32 -6.69 -15.99 3.19
N LYS A 33 -7.04 -16.43 1.97
CA LYS A 33 -6.05 -16.65 0.90
C LYS A 33 -5.40 -15.32 0.48
N THR A 34 -6.15 -14.22 0.52
CA THR A 34 -5.65 -12.89 0.13
C THR A 34 -4.79 -12.30 1.23
N VAL A 35 -5.19 -12.48 2.50
CA VAL A 35 -4.31 -12.17 3.64
C VAL A 35 -2.99 -12.93 3.51
N ARG A 36 -3.06 -14.22 3.12
CA ARG A 36 -1.88 -15.05 2.87
C ARG A 36 -1.01 -14.47 1.75
N ALA A 37 -1.58 -14.22 0.59
CA ALA A 37 -0.88 -13.60 -0.53
C ALA A 37 -0.11 -12.33 -0.10
N VAL A 38 -0.72 -11.46 0.72
CA VAL A 38 -0.03 -10.24 1.22
C VAL A 38 1.20 -10.58 2.06
N ALA A 39 1.13 -11.47 3.05
CA ALA A 39 2.34 -11.72 3.86
C ALA A 39 3.40 -12.54 3.12
N ASP A 40 3.02 -13.47 2.25
CA ASP A 40 3.99 -14.21 1.44
C ASP A 40 4.72 -13.25 0.50
N PHE A 41 3.97 -12.32 -0.11
CA PHE A 41 4.53 -11.24 -0.91
C PHE A 41 5.42 -10.30 -0.09
N THR A 42 5.04 -9.89 1.13
CA THR A 42 5.78 -8.86 1.87
C THR A 42 6.94 -9.38 2.73
N THR A 43 6.94 -10.67 3.09
CA THR A 43 7.98 -11.26 3.95
C THR A 43 8.96 -12.13 3.19
N GLY A 44 8.54 -12.70 2.06
CA GLY A 44 9.39 -13.53 1.21
C GLY A 44 10.28 -12.73 0.25
N THR A 45 11.11 -13.46 -0.50
CA THR A 45 11.82 -12.93 -1.69
C THR A 45 11.11 -13.26 -3.00
N GLY A 46 10.11 -14.15 -2.98
CA GLY A 46 9.31 -14.55 -4.14
C GLY A 46 8.43 -13.42 -4.68
N ASN A 47 8.07 -13.52 -5.95
CA ASN A 47 7.22 -12.56 -6.67
C ASN A 47 6.18 -13.34 -7.50
N GLU A 48 5.44 -14.21 -6.82
CA GLU A 48 4.51 -15.12 -7.48
C GLU A 48 3.35 -14.34 -8.10
N ASN A 49 3.07 -14.60 -9.37
CA ASN A 49 2.01 -13.90 -10.12
C ASN A 49 0.63 -14.09 -9.48
N ALA A 50 0.38 -15.25 -8.87
CA ALA A 50 -0.87 -15.54 -8.19
C ALA A 50 -1.09 -14.62 -6.97
N ASP A 51 -0.06 -14.36 -6.19
CA ASP A 51 -0.14 -13.46 -5.04
C ASP A 51 -0.37 -12.02 -5.50
N VAL A 52 0.38 -11.58 -6.51
CA VAL A 52 0.23 -10.25 -7.11
C VAL A 52 -1.19 -10.02 -7.64
N ASP A 53 -1.75 -11.00 -8.34
CA ASP A 53 -3.11 -10.91 -8.88
C ASP A 53 -4.18 -10.95 -7.78
N LEU A 54 -4.00 -11.73 -6.72
CA LEU A 54 -4.91 -11.72 -5.55
C LEU A 54 -4.89 -10.37 -4.83
N ILE A 55 -3.71 -9.78 -4.63
CA ILE A 55 -3.58 -8.45 -3.99
C ILE A 55 -4.19 -7.38 -4.90
N ALA A 56 -4.04 -7.46 -6.22
CA ALA A 56 -4.68 -6.52 -7.13
C ALA A 56 -6.22 -6.64 -7.07
N GLN A 57 -6.75 -7.87 -7.02
CA GLN A 57 -8.20 -8.12 -6.89
C GLN A 57 -8.77 -7.58 -5.58
N MET A 58 -8.00 -7.64 -4.49
CA MET A 58 -8.36 -7.01 -3.22
C MET A 58 -8.61 -5.50 -3.37
N PHE A 59 -7.91 -4.83 -4.28
CA PHE A 59 -8.12 -3.42 -4.62
C PHE A 59 -9.15 -3.20 -5.74
N GLY A 60 -9.89 -4.23 -6.15
CA GLY A 60 -10.91 -4.15 -7.19
C GLY A 60 -10.41 -4.33 -8.62
N TYR A 61 -9.15 -4.72 -8.83
CA TYR A 61 -8.65 -5.00 -10.18
C TYR A 61 -9.26 -6.29 -10.73
N SER A 62 -9.87 -6.23 -11.90
CA SER A 62 -10.58 -7.34 -12.53
C SER A 62 -9.75 -8.13 -13.56
N GLY A 63 -8.52 -7.69 -13.86
CA GLY A 63 -7.62 -8.34 -14.81
C GLY A 63 -6.54 -9.22 -14.16
N SER A 64 -5.55 -9.61 -14.96
CA SER A 64 -4.29 -10.18 -14.46
C SER A 64 -3.23 -9.08 -14.40
N PHE A 65 -2.92 -8.64 -13.19
CA PHE A 65 -2.03 -7.52 -12.94
C PHE A 65 -0.59 -7.92 -13.26
N SER A 66 -0.24 -9.18 -13.00
CA SER A 66 1.03 -9.79 -13.36
C SER A 66 1.31 -9.81 -14.87
N ALA A 67 0.26 -9.80 -15.70
CA ALA A 67 0.35 -9.73 -17.16
C ALA A 67 0.29 -8.29 -17.74
N SER A 68 0.26 -7.26 -16.89
CA SER A 68 0.16 -5.86 -17.33
C SER A 68 1.39 -5.40 -18.13
N THR A 69 1.15 -4.58 -19.15
CA THR A 69 2.19 -4.08 -20.05
C THR A 69 2.83 -2.79 -19.53
N ASN A 70 3.99 -2.40 -20.09
CA ASN A 70 4.60 -1.10 -19.78
C ASN A 70 3.66 0.09 -20.10
N ASP A 71 2.78 -0.04 -21.10
CA ASP A 71 1.80 0.99 -21.42
C ASP A 71 0.72 1.09 -20.33
N ASP A 72 0.30 -0.03 -19.76
CA ASP A 72 -0.61 -0.06 -18.60
C ASP A 72 0.05 0.57 -17.38
N HIS A 73 1.34 0.28 -17.15
CA HIS A 73 2.12 0.89 -16.06
C HIS A 73 2.21 2.40 -16.21
N ASN A 74 2.51 2.90 -17.42
CA ASN A 74 2.60 4.33 -17.69
C ASN A 74 1.25 5.05 -17.47
N LYS A 75 0.14 4.45 -17.90
CA LYS A 75 -1.21 4.97 -17.63
C LYS A 75 -1.50 5.02 -16.13
N LEU A 76 -1.16 3.94 -15.41
CA LEU A 76 -1.37 3.86 -13.97
C LEU A 76 -0.53 4.90 -13.22
N ILE A 77 0.75 5.05 -13.55
CA ILE A 77 1.63 6.08 -12.98
C ILE A 77 1.03 7.47 -13.18
N LEU A 78 0.55 7.78 -14.39
CA LEU A 78 -0.05 9.08 -14.69
C LEU A 78 -1.32 9.33 -13.86
N SER A 79 -2.21 8.34 -13.80
CA SER A 79 -3.46 8.42 -13.02
C SER A 79 -3.17 8.58 -11.52
N PHE A 80 -2.29 7.75 -10.96
CA PHE A 80 -1.81 7.86 -9.59
C PHE A 80 -1.26 9.26 -9.27
N LYS A 81 -0.36 9.77 -10.12
CA LYS A 81 0.24 11.09 -9.91
C LYS A 81 -0.83 12.19 -9.89
N ASN A 82 -1.77 12.17 -10.82
CA ASN A 82 -2.83 13.17 -10.91
C ASN A 82 -3.74 13.12 -9.68
N ASN A 83 -4.18 11.92 -9.28
CA ASN A 83 -5.09 11.75 -8.16
C ASN A 83 -4.43 12.10 -6.82
N LEU A 84 -3.22 11.60 -6.56
CA LEU A 84 -2.50 11.91 -5.33
C LEU A 84 -2.15 13.40 -5.25
N LYS A 85 -1.74 14.03 -6.35
CA LYS A 85 -1.52 15.47 -6.42
C LYS A 85 -2.78 16.26 -6.07
N LEU A 86 -3.92 15.87 -6.65
CA LEU A 86 -5.20 16.51 -6.37
C LEU A 86 -5.62 16.33 -4.90
N LEU A 87 -5.47 15.12 -4.36
CA LEU A 87 -5.75 14.78 -2.97
C LEU A 87 -4.93 15.69 -2.04
N ILE A 88 -3.60 15.70 -2.19
CA ILE A 88 -2.70 16.53 -1.39
C ILE A 88 -3.05 18.02 -1.51
N GLN A 89 -3.29 18.51 -2.73
CA GLN A 89 -3.64 19.90 -2.96
C GLN A 89 -4.93 20.30 -2.24
N LYS A 90 -5.95 19.43 -2.24
CA LYS A 90 -7.23 19.64 -1.56
C LYS A 90 -7.16 19.45 -0.05
N THR A 91 -6.23 18.65 0.46
CA THR A 91 -6.03 18.47 1.90
C THR A 91 -5.68 19.80 2.55
N TRP A 92 -6.52 20.24 3.48
CA TRP A 92 -6.23 21.38 4.33
C TRP A 92 -5.12 21.00 5.32
N VAL A 93 -4.13 21.87 5.49
CA VAL A 93 -2.97 21.63 6.35
C VAL A 93 -2.74 22.84 7.25
N GLU A 94 -2.23 22.58 8.44
CA GLU A 94 -1.75 23.62 9.34
C GLU A 94 -0.54 24.35 8.73
N LYS A 95 -0.29 25.58 9.18
CA LYS A 95 0.84 26.39 8.69
C LYS A 95 2.19 25.67 8.87
N SER A 96 2.33 24.84 9.90
CA SER A 96 3.51 24.02 10.17
C SER A 96 3.79 22.98 9.09
N ASP A 97 2.77 22.51 8.38
CA ASP A 97 2.86 21.36 7.46
C ASP A 97 2.81 21.78 5.97
N VAL A 98 2.77 23.09 5.68
CA VAL A 98 2.82 23.63 4.31
C VAL A 98 4.09 23.22 3.58
N ALA A 99 5.25 23.29 4.25
CA ALA A 99 6.53 22.88 3.66
C ALA A 99 6.55 21.38 3.29
N LEU A 100 5.98 20.53 4.17
CA LEU A 100 5.84 19.11 3.90
C LEU A 100 4.93 18.86 2.70
N LYS A 101 3.81 19.57 2.60
CA LYS A 101 2.90 19.50 1.45
C LYS A 101 3.59 19.85 0.13
N GLU A 102 4.37 20.92 0.10
CA GLU A 102 5.16 21.31 -1.09
C GLU A 102 6.24 20.28 -1.43
N GLU A 103 6.92 19.74 -0.42
CA GLU A 103 7.95 18.70 -0.58
C GLU A 103 7.38 17.43 -1.21
N ILE A 104 6.23 16.94 -0.72
CA ILE A 104 5.59 15.74 -1.28
C ILE A 104 5.23 15.98 -2.75
N LEU A 105 4.65 17.13 -3.08
CA LEU A 105 4.28 17.47 -4.46
C LEU A 105 5.51 17.49 -5.38
N PHE A 106 6.62 18.06 -4.91
CA PHE A 106 7.87 18.06 -5.66
C PHE A 106 8.43 16.64 -5.86
N LYS A 107 8.47 15.83 -4.78
CA LYS A 107 8.95 14.44 -4.85
C LYS A 107 8.09 13.60 -5.80
N LEU A 108 6.77 13.77 -5.77
CA LEU A 108 5.83 13.08 -6.66
C LEU A 108 6.08 13.42 -8.13
N ASP A 109 6.39 14.67 -8.44
CA ASP A 109 6.65 15.10 -9.82
C ASP A 109 7.92 14.43 -10.39
N VAL A 110 8.92 14.12 -9.56
CA VAL A 110 10.21 13.55 -10.00
C VAL A 110 10.38 12.04 -9.79
N LEU A 111 9.42 11.36 -9.15
CA LEU A 111 9.57 9.96 -8.71
C LEU A 111 9.70 8.94 -9.85
N PHE A 112 8.94 9.10 -10.93
CA PHE A 112 8.86 8.13 -12.04
C PHE A 112 9.39 8.73 -13.35
N LYS A 113 10.70 8.97 -13.39
CA LYS A 113 11.40 9.34 -14.64
C LYS A 113 11.62 8.09 -15.49
N ASN A 114 11.58 8.24 -16.81
CA ASN A 114 11.83 7.14 -17.75
C ASN A 114 13.33 6.99 -18.07
N PRO A 115 13.89 5.76 -18.07
CA PRO A 115 13.27 4.53 -17.57
C PRO A 115 13.15 4.52 -16.04
N VAL A 116 12.08 3.92 -15.52
CA VAL A 116 11.82 3.86 -14.07
C VAL A 116 12.79 2.89 -13.41
N ASP A 117 13.46 3.35 -12.35
CA ASP A 117 14.26 2.54 -11.43
C ASP A 117 13.37 2.17 -10.23
N TRP A 118 12.73 1.01 -10.29
CA TRP A 118 11.71 0.59 -9.34
C TRP A 118 12.28 0.37 -7.94
N LYS A 119 13.52 -0.13 -7.83
CA LYS A 119 14.20 -0.23 -6.53
C LYS A 119 14.39 1.13 -5.88
N LYS A 120 14.90 2.13 -6.60
CA LYS A 120 15.06 3.49 -6.06
C LYS A 120 13.73 4.18 -5.81
N SER A 121 12.72 3.92 -6.63
CA SER A 121 11.40 4.53 -6.48
C SER A 121 10.59 3.91 -5.35
N TYR A 122 10.81 2.65 -4.99
CA TYR A 122 10.08 1.94 -3.94
C TYR A 122 10.11 2.67 -2.58
N THR A 123 11.30 2.95 -2.03
CA THR A 123 11.39 3.60 -0.71
C THR A 123 10.81 5.02 -0.74
N LYS A 124 11.06 5.76 -1.83
CA LYS A 124 10.51 7.11 -2.01
C LYS A 124 8.99 7.11 -2.15
N PHE A 125 8.43 6.09 -2.79
CA PHE A 125 6.99 5.89 -2.90
C PHE A 125 6.37 5.69 -1.52
N LEU A 126 6.92 4.78 -0.70
CA LEU A 126 6.45 4.57 0.67
C LEU A 126 6.53 5.84 1.52
N GLU A 127 7.62 6.60 1.40
CA GLU A 127 7.79 7.88 2.10
C GLU A 127 6.73 8.91 1.69
N ILE A 128 6.47 9.06 0.39
CA ILE A 128 5.42 9.95 -0.13
C ILE A 128 4.06 9.57 0.43
N LEU A 129 3.73 8.27 0.43
CA LEU A 129 2.45 7.79 0.94
C LEU A 129 2.31 8.02 2.44
N ALA A 130 3.35 7.73 3.22
CA ALA A 130 3.32 7.96 4.66
C ALA A 130 3.10 9.45 4.99
N ASN A 131 3.78 10.34 4.27
CA ASN A 131 3.61 11.78 4.44
C ASN A 131 2.24 12.26 3.96
N ALA A 132 1.72 11.73 2.84
CA ALA A 132 0.39 12.09 2.35
C ALA A 132 -0.72 11.66 3.34
N VAL A 133 -0.61 10.45 3.90
CA VAL A 133 -1.53 9.96 4.93
C VAL A 133 -1.40 10.77 6.22
N TYR A 134 -0.19 11.17 6.61
CA TYR A 134 0.00 12.13 7.71
C TYR A 134 -0.68 13.48 7.44
N LEU A 135 -0.64 14.01 6.22
CA LEU A 135 -1.36 15.24 5.91
C LEU A 135 -2.88 15.08 6.02
N MET A 136 -3.42 13.90 5.69
CA MET A 136 -4.86 13.63 5.75
C MET A 136 -5.38 13.45 7.18
N PHE A 137 -4.61 12.80 8.05
CA PHE A 137 -5.06 12.37 9.38
C PHE A 137 -4.28 12.98 10.55
N GLY A 138 -3.24 13.77 10.27
CA GLY A 138 -2.43 14.46 11.26
C GLY A 138 -1.69 13.51 12.21
N GLN A 139 -1.54 13.94 13.47
CA GLN A 139 -0.83 13.17 14.50
C GLN A 139 -1.47 11.81 14.81
N GLN A 140 -2.75 11.59 14.47
CA GLN A 140 -3.41 10.30 14.63
C GLN A 140 -2.65 9.19 13.88
N THR A 141 -1.98 9.50 12.78
CA THR A 141 -1.17 8.51 12.04
C THR A 141 -0.01 7.89 12.83
N LYS A 142 0.39 8.52 13.94
CA LYS A 142 1.50 8.08 14.79
C LYS A 142 1.04 7.22 15.97
N SER A 143 -0.27 7.07 16.17
CA SER A 143 -0.79 6.24 17.25
C SER A 143 -0.81 4.77 16.84
N ASP A 144 -0.67 3.88 17.83
CA ASP A 144 -0.68 2.43 17.60
C ASP A 144 -2.05 1.91 17.13
N ASP A 145 -3.12 2.68 17.32
CA ASP A 145 -4.49 2.36 16.92
C ASP A 145 -4.87 2.90 15.53
N PHE A 146 -3.98 3.62 14.83
CA PHE A 146 -4.33 4.24 13.55
C PHE A 146 -4.81 3.24 12.49
N ALA A 147 -4.21 2.05 12.45
CA ALA A 147 -4.62 1.01 11.51
C ALA A 147 -6.05 0.49 11.79
N GLU A 148 -6.43 0.38 13.06
CA GLU A 148 -7.80 0.05 13.45
C GLU A 148 -8.73 1.23 13.12
N TYR A 149 -8.32 2.45 13.44
CA TYR A 149 -9.07 3.66 13.14
C TYR A 149 -9.36 3.78 11.64
N SER A 150 -8.36 3.62 10.77
CA SER A 150 -8.51 3.75 9.32
C SER A 150 -9.50 2.73 8.77
N LEU A 151 -9.44 1.48 9.22
CA LEU A 151 -10.39 0.42 8.82
C LEU A 151 -11.83 0.73 9.24
N ARG A 152 -12.03 1.38 10.39
CA ARG A 152 -13.38 1.70 10.89
C ARG A 152 -14.04 2.86 10.16
N ILE A 153 -13.26 3.86 9.73
CA ILE A 153 -13.81 5.04 9.05
C ILE A 153 -14.05 4.78 7.55
N ASP A 154 -13.15 4.03 6.93
CA ASP A 154 -13.13 3.73 5.51
C ASP A 154 -12.38 2.41 5.32
N PRO A 155 -13.10 1.28 5.26
CA PRO A 155 -12.48 -0.04 5.14
C PRO A 155 -11.55 -0.17 3.93
N GLU A 156 -11.88 0.44 2.79
CA GLU A 156 -11.07 0.37 1.58
C GLU A 156 -9.72 1.06 1.79
N PHE A 157 -9.75 2.28 2.35
CA PHE A 157 -8.52 2.98 2.73
C PHE A 157 -7.74 2.24 3.82
N GLY A 158 -8.43 1.68 4.81
CA GLY A 158 -7.80 0.90 5.87
C GLY A 158 -7.06 -0.33 5.36
N ILE A 159 -7.64 -1.04 4.38
CA ILE A 159 -7.03 -2.18 3.69
C ILE A 159 -5.79 -1.75 2.90
N PHE A 160 -5.90 -0.65 2.16
CA PHE A 160 -4.75 -0.06 1.47
C PHE A 160 -3.63 0.30 2.44
N TRP A 161 -3.95 0.97 3.53
CA TRP A 161 -2.96 1.38 4.51
C TRP A 161 -2.32 0.17 5.18
N TRP A 162 -3.09 -0.87 5.47
CA TRP A 162 -2.58 -2.14 5.96
C TRP A 162 -1.57 -2.78 4.99
N TYR A 163 -1.87 -2.82 3.69
CA TYR A 163 -0.92 -3.29 2.67
C TYR A 163 0.37 -2.45 2.66
N ILE A 164 0.25 -1.12 2.62
CA ILE A 164 1.43 -0.22 2.62
C ILE A 164 2.29 -0.40 3.88
N LYS A 165 1.66 -0.60 5.04
CA LYS A 165 2.37 -0.85 6.30
C LYS A 165 3.00 -2.24 6.39
N SER A 166 2.49 -3.20 5.62
CA SER A 166 3.05 -4.54 5.52
C SER A 166 4.31 -4.58 4.64
N LEU A 167 4.50 -3.58 3.77
CA LEU A 167 5.69 -3.46 2.93
C LEU A 167 6.94 -3.07 3.77
N PRO A 168 8.06 -3.79 3.64
CA PRO A 168 9.31 -3.44 4.33
C PRO A 168 9.87 -2.11 3.84
N LEU A 169 10.26 -1.19 4.76
CA LEU A 169 10.81 0.13 4.39
C LEU A 169 12.11 0.06 3.57
N SER A 170 12.92 -0.96 3.85
CA SER A 170 14.12 -1.30 3.11
C SER A 170 14.05 -2.78 2.76
N ALA A 171 14.09 -3.08 1.46
CA ALA A 171 14.02 -4.43 0.95
C ALA A 171 15.11 -4.63 -0.11
N GLU A 172 15.88 -5.71 0.01
CA GLU A 172 16.79 -6.14 -1.06
C GLU A 172 16.04 -7.03 -2.06
N TRP A 173 14.94 -6.51 -2.59
CA TRP A 173 14.11 -7.24 -3.53
C TRP A 173 14.60 -7.10 -4.98
N PRO A 174 14.28 -8.09 -5.84
CA PRO A 174 14.37 -7.94 -7.29
C PRO A 174 13.57 -6.74 -7.83
N GLU A 175 13.99 -6.21 -8.99
CA GLU A 175 13.41 -5.01 -9.62
C GLU A 175 11.91 -5.17 -9.90
N ASP A 176 11.52 -6.33 -10.42
CA ASP A 176 10.15 -6.70 -10.75
C ASP A 176 9.25 -6.81 -9.53
N LYS A 177 9.78 -7.24 -8.39
CA LYS A 177 9.05 -7.26 -7.13
C LYS A 177 8.83 -5.86 -6.58
N CYS A 178 9.86 -4.99 -6.59
CA CYS A 178 9.71 -3.57 -6.26
C CYS A 178 8.68 -2.90 -7.18
N ARG A 179 8.71 -3.20 -8.48
CA ARG A 179 7.71 -2.73 -9.45
C ARG A 179 6.31 -3.15 -9.05
N ASN A 180 6.08 -4.44 -8.84
CA ASN A 180 4.76 -4.96 -8.50
C ASN A 180 4.25 -4.34 -7.18
N ALA A 181 5.11 -4.22 -6.17
CA ALA A 181 4.76 -3.61 -4.89
C ALA A 181 4.27 -2.15 -5.03
N VAL A 182 4.99 -1.36 -5.83
CA VAL A 182 4.65 0.04 -6.11
C VAL A 182 3.38 0.13 -6.95
N LEU A 183 3.27 -0.63 -8.02
CA LEU A 183 2.11 -0.58 -8.92
C LEU A 183 0.82 -1.01 -8.20
N LEU A 184 0.86 -2.02 -7.33
CA LEU A 184 -0.29 -2.43 -6.52
C LEU A 184 -0.77 -1.27 -5.62
N GLY A 185 0.15 -0.58 -4.94
CA GLY A 185 -0.19 0.58 -4.12
C GLY A 185 -0.70 1.77 -4.96
N MET A 186 -0.16 1.97 -6.17
CA MET A 186 -0.68 2.98 -7.10
C MET A 186 -2.09 2.69 -7.56
N TYR A 187 -2.40 1.42 -7.83
CA TYR A 187 -3.71 1.02 -8.37
C TYR A 187 -4.84 1.46 -7.46
N PHE A 188 -4.70 1.27 -6.14
CA PHE A 188 -5.67 1.76 -5.17
C PHE A 188 -5.88 3.28 -5.30
N LEU A 189 -4.82 4.09 -5.16
CA LEU A 189 -4.93 5.55 -5.19
C LEU A 189 -5.29 6.15 -6.56
N ALA A 190 -5.10 5.40 -7.64
CA ALA A 190 -5.56 5.78 -8.96
C ALA A 190 -7.09 5.65 -9.11
N ASN A 191 -7.75 4.88 -8.23
CA ASN A 191 -9.18 4.59 -8.30
C ASN A 191 -9.97 4.98 -7.02
N TYR A 192 -9.28 5.46 -5.98
CA TYR A 192 -9.84 6.04 -4.74
C TYR A 192 -10.14 7.53 -4.92
#